data_AF-A0A9P5MQE7-F1
#
_entry.id   AF-A0A9P5MQE7-F1
#
_cell.length_a   1.000
_cell.length_b   1.000
_cell.length_c   1.000
_cell.angle_alpha   90.00
_cell.angle_beta   90.00
_cell.angle_gamma   90.00
#
_symmetry.space_group_name_H-M   'P 1'
#
loop_
_entity.id
_entity.type
_entity.pdbx_description
1 polymer ?
#
loop_
_entity_poly.entity_id
_entity_poly.type
_entity_poly.pdbx_seq_one_letter_code
_entity_poly.pdbx_strand_id
1 'polypeptide(L)'
;MIHAWEEDTREAYGTGLLMWHCFCDRGAIPEIERAPANQPLLSAFVAHLAAVYLGKMISNYLHGVRAWHILNGVPWLLEKWEMDTMLCTADKLTPPSSKKKRRCPYTPKFIGVLRQQMDLSNPLDTAVFTCLTTCFYASARLSKFTTCTLQTFHPSTHITLRDLSYNQDRNRHKVTVLHLPKTKMAGIEGKDVYWVSQEGDTDPTHALQNHLRVNCPSEASHLFAYRVKHLHKPLTKTKFLERVGKAVHAAGREPLQGHSIRIGSTLEYLLRGVPFDMMKAKGRWAGDAFLLYLQKHVVIIAPYIQAVPAVHDTFIRYTMPPPR
;
A
#
# COMPACT_ATOMS: atom_id res chain seq x y z
N MET A 1 -12.35 16.37 -19.18
CA MET A 1 -11.63 15.07 -19.15
C MET A 1 -10.41 15.02 -18.22
N ILE A 2 -9.82 16.15 -17.77
CA ILE A 2 -8.62 16.19 -16.90
C ILE A 2 -8.79 15.47 -15.53
N HIS A 3 -10.04 15.29 -15.08
CA HIS A 3 -10.39 14.54 -13.86
C HIS A 3 -10.66 13.05 -14.08
N ALA A 4 -10.50 12.53 -15.30
CA ALA A 4 -10.71 11.11 -15.59
C ALA A 4 -9.64 10.20 -14.96
N TRP A 5 -8.46 10.75 -14.64
CA TRP A 5 -7.37 10.05 -13.97
C TRP A 5 -6.84 10.84 -12.78
N GLU A 6 -6.45 10.12 -11.74
CA GLU A 6 -5.71 10.65 -10.59
C GLU A 6 -4.38 11.28 -11.02
N GLU A 7 -3.89 12.26 -10.27
CA GLU A 7 -2.68 13.04 -10.59
C GLU A 7 -1.47 12.16 -10.89
N ASP A 8 -1.12 11.22 -9.99
CA ASP A 8 -0.04 10.24 -10.19
C ASP A 8 -0.19 9.44 -11.50
N THR A 9 -1.44 9.15 -11.91
CA THR A 9 -1.71 8.39 -13.14
C THR A 9 -1.50 9.27 -14.36
N ARG A 10 -1.87 10.56 -14.30
CA ARG A 10 -1.59 11.52 -15.37
C ARG A 10 -0.09 11.74 -15.55
N GLU A 11 0.67 11.85 -14.47
CA GLU A 11 2.14 11.96 -14.55
C GLU A 11 2.78 10.73 -15.21
N ALA A 12 2.34 9.53 -14.80
CA ALA A 12 2.82 8.28 -15.39
C ALA A 12 2.45 8.17 -16.88
N TYR A 13 1.22 8.56 -17.24
CA TYR A 13 0.76 8.55 -18.63
C TYR A 13 1.47 9.60 -19.48
N GLY A 14 1.71 10.80 -18.94
CA GLY A 14 2.49 11.83 -19.60
C GLY A 14 3.93 11.37 -19.88
N THR A 15 4.55 10.67 -18.92
CA THR A 15 5.86 10.03 -19.14
C THR A 15 5.80 9.00 -20.28
N GLY A 16 4.75 8.17 -20.31
CA GLY A 16 4.53 7.21 -21.38
C GLY A 16 4.38 7.83 -22.76
N LEU A 17 3.62 8.92 -22.84
CA LEU A 17 3.39 9.66 -24.07
C LEU A 17 4.68 10.34 -24.56
N LEU A 18 5.48 10.90 -23.66
CA LEU A 18 6.80 11.43 -24.00
C LEU A 18 7.70 10.34 -24.61
N MET A 19 7.76 9.17 -23.98
CA MET A 19 8.55 8.04 -24.48
C MET A 19 8.08 7.58 -25.87
N TRP A 20 6.78 7.58 -26.12
CA TRP A 20 6.19 7.28 -27.42
C TRP A 20 6.65 8.26 -28.50
N HIS A 21 6.53 9.57 -28.25
CA HIS A 21 6.96 10.57 -29.22
C HIS A 21 8.46 10.52 -29.46
N CYS A 22 9.29 10.38 -28.42
CA CYS A 22 10.73 10.21 -28.59
C CYS A 22 11.08 8.97 -29.42
N PHE A 23 10.35 7.87 -29.28
CA PHE A 23 10.50 6.67 -30.12
C PHE A 23 10.12 6.97 -31.58
N CYS A 24 8.96 7.59 -31.82
CA CYS A 24 8.51 7.96 -33.15
C CYS A 24 9.45 8.95 -33.84
N ASP A 25 9.95 9.96 -33.12
CA ASP A 25 10.91 10.95 -33.63
C ASP A 25 12.21 10.28 -34.06
N ARG A 26 12.74 9.35 -33.26
CA ARG A 26 13.95 8.57 -33.61
C ARG A 26 13.73 7.68 -34.82
N GLY A 27 12.53 7.15 -34.98
CA GLY A 27 12.12 6.36 -36.14
C GLY A 27 11.70 7.19 -37.36
N ALA A 28 11.79 8.53 -37.28
CA ALA A 28 11.29 9.46 -38.30
C ALA A 28 9.82 9.22 -38.71
N ILE A 29 8.99 8.74 -37.78
CA ILE A 29 7.57 8.45 -38.02
C ILE A 29 6.79 9.78 -38.07
N PRO A 30 6.11 10.10 -39.19
CA PRO A 30 5.31 11.32 -39.32
C PRO A 30 4.22 11.42 -38.24
N GLU A 31 3.90 12.62 -37.78
CA GLU A 31 2.90 12.83 -36.72
C GLU A 31 1.52 12.26 -37.07
N ILE A 32 1.13 12.35 -38.34
CA ILE A 32 -0.13 11.81 -38.87
C ILE A 32 -0.23 10.27 -38.75
N GLU A 33 0.91 9.57 -38.66
CA GLU A 33 0.96 8.11 -38.49
C GLU A 33 1.04 7.68 -37.01
N ARG A 34 1.19 8.63 -36.08
CA ARG A 34 1.28 8.35 -34.64
C ARG A 34 -0.10 8.13 -34.01
N ALA A 35 -1.17 8.63 -34.64
CA ALA A 35 -2.56 8.50 -34.23
C ALA A 35 -3.49 8.48 -35.45
N PRO A 36 -4.21 7.38 -35.73
CA PRO A 36 -4.25 6.14 -34.95
C PRO A 36 -2.95 5.33 -35.07
N ALA A 37 -2.36 4.99 -33.93
CA ALA A 37 -1.22 4.09 -33.87
C ALA A 37 -1.65 2.68 -34.30
N ASN A 38 -1.01 2.15 -35.34
CA ASN A 38 -1.29 0.80 -35.82
C ASN A 38 -0.57 -0.27 -34.96
N GLN A 39 -1.03 -1.51 -35.06
CA GLN A 39 -0.49 -2.63 -34.30
C GLN A 39 1.04 -2.79 -34.48
N PRO A 40 1.62 -2.79 -35.70
CA PRO A 40 3.06 -2.93 -35.88
C PRO A 40 3.89 -1.84 -35.19
N LEU A 41 3.42 -0.58 -35.22
CA LEU A 41 4.14 0.53 -34.57
C LEU A 41 4.11 0.40 -33.04
N LEU A 42 2.97 -0.02 -32.48
CA LEU A 42 2.84 -0.30 -31.06
C LEU A 42 3.72 -1.50 -30.64
N SER A 43 3.79 -2.54 -31.47
CA SER A 43 4.64 -3.71 -31.26
C SER A 43 6.11 -3.32 -31.28
N ALA A 44 6.53 -2.50 -32.25
CA ALA A 44 7.89 -1.97 -32.36
C ALA A 44 8.26 -1.10 -31.15
N PHE A 45 7.33 -0.29 -30.65
CA PHE A 45 7.53 0.50 -29.43
C PHE A 45 7.74 -0.39 -28.19
N VAL A 46 6.91 -1.42 -27.99
CA VAL A 46 7.07 -2.38 -26.89
C VAL A 46 8.41 -3.13 -26.99
N ALA A 47 8.78 -3.56 -28.20
CA ALA A 47 10.04 -4.23 -28.46
C ALA A 47 11.25 -3.32 -28.18
N HIS A 48 11.18 -2.04 -28.55
CA HIS A 48 12.23 -1.06 -28.27
C HIS A 48 12.50 -0.88 -26.78
N LEU A 49 11.45 -0.98 -25.95
CA LEU A 49 11.56 -0.83 -24.50
C LEU A 49 11.92 -2.14 -23.78
N ALA A 50 11.76 -3.29 -24.45
CA ALA A 50 12.04 -4.59 -23.88
C ALA A 50 13.51 -4.70 -23.47
N ALA A 51 13.78 -5.50 -22.42
CA ALA A 51 15.09 -5.66 -21.77
C ALA A 51 15.69 -4.40 -21.10
N VAL A 52 15.25 -3.20 -21.47
CA VAL A 52 15.69 -1.93 -20.86
C VAL A 52 14.77 -1.51 -19.71
N TYR A 53 13.45 -1.63 -19.91
CA TYR A 53 12.44 -1.25 -18.93
C TYR A 53 11.74 -2.48 -18.34
N LEU A 54 11.21 -2.33 -17.12
CA LEU A 54 10.34 -3.33 -16.51
C LEU A 54 9.06 -3.48 -17.34
N GLY A 55 8.58 -4.71 -17.56
CA GLY A 55 7.34 -4.97 -18.31
C GLY A 55 6.14 -4.16 -17.80
N LYS A 56 6.04 -3.98 -16.47
CA LYS A 56 5.02 -3.11 -15.86
C LYS A 56 5.13 -1.63 -16.24
N MET A 57 6.34 -1.10 -16.43
CA MET A 57 6.53 0.27 -16.90
C MET A 57 6.14 0.40 -18.37
N ILE A 58 6.49 -0.59 -19.20
CA ILE A 58 6.11 -0.64 -20.62
C ILE A 58 4.58 -0.64 -20.76
N SER A 59 3.89 -1.46 -19.96
CA SER A 59 2.42 -1.48 -19.90
C SER A 59 1.83 -0.12 -19.50
N ASN A 60 2.41 0.56 -18.49
CA ASN A 60 1.97 1.91 -18.13
C ASN A 60 2.18 2.92 -19.25
N TYR A 61 3.28 2.83 -20.00
CA TYR A 61 3.53 3.71 -21.14
C TYR A 61 2.52 3.49 -22.25
N LEU A 62 2.22 2.23 -22.57
CA LEU A 62 1.17 1.88 -23.54
C LEU A 62 -0.21 2.41 -23.10
N HIS A 63 -0.51 2.38 -21.80
CA HIS A 63 -1.73 3.00 -21.27
C HIS A 63 -1.74 4.53 -21.43
N GLY A 64 -0.59 5.20 -21.35
CA GLY A 64 -0.46 6.62 -21.66
C GLY A 64 -0.78 6.92 -23.13
N VAL A 65 -0.24 6.14 -24.06
CA VAL A 65 -0.54 6.26 -25.50
C VAL A 65 -2.03 6.01 -25.76
N ARG A 66 -2.61 4.98 -25.15
CA ARG A 66 -4.05 4.70 -25.21
C ARG A 66 -4.89 5.86 -24.69
N ALA A 67 -4.52 6.42 -23.55
CA ALA A 67 -5.23 7.56 -22.96
C ALA A 67 -5.21 8.77 -23.91
N TRP A 68 -4.06 9.04 -24.54
CA TRP A 68 -3.94 10.10 -25.54
C TRP A 68 -4.86 9.88 -26.76
N HIS A 69 -4.97 8.65 -27.27
CA HIS A 69 -5.90 8.33 -28.36
C HIS A 69 -7.37 8.60 -27.96
N ILE A 70 -7.76 8.11 -26.77
CA ILE A 70 -9.12 8.29 -26.25
C ILE A 70 -9.45 9.77 -26.06
N LEU A 71 -8.51 10.56 -25.51
CA LEU A 71 -8.68 11.99 -25.27
C LEU A 71 -8.91 12.79 -26.56
N ASN A 72 -8.27 12.38 -27.66
CA ASN A 72 -8.38 13.04 -28.97
C ASN A 72 -9.47 12.44 -29.86
N GLY A 73 -10.28 11.51 -29.36
CA GLY A 73 -11.33 10.84 -30.14
C GLY A 73 -10.80 9.95 -31.26
N VAL A 74 -9.53 9.53 -31.18
CA VAL A 74 -8.88 8.67 -32.17
C VAL A 74 -9.13 7.20 -31.82
N PRO A 75 -9.53 6.35 -32.78
CA PRO A 75 -9.71 4.92 -32.53
C PRO A 75 -8.47 4.25 -31.95
N TRP A 76 -8.65 3.45 -30.89
CA TRP A 76 -7.61 2.61 -30.31
C TRP A 76 -7.79 1.18 -30.83
N LEU A 77 -7.11 0.87 -31.94
CA LEU A 77 -7.17 -0.43 -32.60
C LEU A 77 -5.93 -1.25 -32.21
N LEU A 78 -6.09 -2.00 -31.12
CA LEU A 78 -5.04 -2.85 -30.57
C LEU A 78 -5.52 -4.30 -30.55
N GLU A 79 -4.77 -5.18 -31.20
CA GLU A 79 -4.95 -6.61 -31.01
C GLU A 79 -4.38 -6.98 -29.63
N LYS A 80 -5.27 -7.42 -28.74
CA LYS A 80 -4.97 -7.59 -27.32
C LYS A 80 -4.13 -8.84 -27.05
N TRP A 81 -4.36 -9.96 -27.72
CA TRP A 81 -3.65 -11.20 -27.41
C TRP A 81 -2.16 -11.11 -27.78
N GLU A 82 -1.83 -10.48 -28.90
CA GLU A 82 -0.49 -10.22 -29.38
C GLU A 82 0.23 -9.30 -28.40
N MET A 83 -0.42 -8.21 -27.99
CA MET A 83 0.17 -7.24 -27.06
C MET A 83 0.39 -7.82 -25.67
N ASP A 84 -0.57 -8.59 -25.15
CA ASP A 84 -0.41 -9.30 -23.88
C ASP A 84 0.76 -10.31 -23.97
N THR A 85 0.93 -10.98 -25.12
CA THR A 85 2.05 -11.89 -25.39
C THR A 85 3.39 -11.15 -25.44
N MET A 86 3.45 -10.00 -26.11
CA MET A 86 4.65 -9.17 -26.18
C MET A 86 5.04 -8.61 -24.80
N LEU A 87 4.07 -8.11 -24.03
CA LEU A 87 4.30 -7.64 -22.67
C LEU A 87 4.79 -8.77 -21.75
N CYS A 88 4.22 -9.97 -21.89
CA CYS A 88 4.69 -11.16 -21.17
C CYS A 88 6.15 -11.48 -21.52
N THR A 89 6.50 -11.41 -22.81
CA THR A 89 7.85 -11.66 -23.30
C THR A 89 8.84 -10.60 -22.81
N ALA A 90 8.46 -9.32 -22.84
CA ALA A 90 9.28 -8.22 -22.33
C ALA A 90 9.55 -8.35 -20.81
N ASP A 91 8.58 -8.82 -20.02
CA ASP A 91 8.75 -9.09 -18.60
C ASP A 91 9.69 -10.29 -18.32
N LYS A 92 9.69 -11.30 -19.20
CA LYS A 92 10.66 -12.40 -19.15
C LYS A 92 12.08 -11.94 -19.46
N LEU A 93 12.24 -11.07 -20.47
CA LEU A 93 13.53 -10.48 -20.87
C LEU A 93 14.09 -9.49 -19.86
N THR A 94 13.27 -8.99 -18.93
CA THR A 94 13.73 -8.08 -17.87
C THR A 94 14.81 -8.76 -17.01
N PRO A 95 16.02 -8.17 -16.90
CA PRO A 95 17.11 -8.74 -16.12
C PRO A 95 16.72 -9.01 -14.66
N PRO A 96 17.20 -10.11 -14.05
CA PRO A 96 16.96 -10.38 -12.62
C PRO A 96 17.40 -9.24 -11.70
N SER A 97 18.46 -8.50 -12.06
CA SER A 97 18.94 -7.32 -11.34
C SER A 97 17.93 -6.16 -11.30
N SER A 98 17.08 -6.05 -12.33
CA SER A 98 16.03 -5.04 -12.42
C SER A 98 14.75 -5.47 -11.70
N LYS A 99 14.53 -6.78 -11.48
CA LYS A 99 13.37 -7.30 -10.77
C LYS A 99 13.48 -6.97 -9.27
N LYS A 100 12.43 -6.34 -8.72
CA LYS A 100 12.38 -6.04 -7.29
C LYS A 100 12.42 -7.33 -6.48
N LYS A 101 13.39 -7.45 -5.56
CA LYS A 101 13.43 -8.51 -4.55
C LYS A 101 12.08 -8.60 -3.84
N ARG A 102 11.64 -9.83 -3.54
CA ARG A 102 10.45 -10.05 -2.70
C ARG A 102 10.67 -9.32 -1.38
N ARG A 103 9.77 -8.39 -1.06
CA ARG A 103 9.84 -7.56 0.14
C ARG A 103 9.72 -8.45 1.37
N CYS A 104 10.56 -8.30 2.39
CA CYS A 104 10.31 -8.99 3.65
C CYS A 104 9.15 -8.33 4.41
N PRO A 105 8.26 -9.10 5.07
CA PRO A 105 7.15 -8.56 5.86
C PRO A 105 7.63 -8.02 7.20
N TYR A 106 6.96 -6.98 7.71
CA TYR A 106 7.04 -6.64 9.14
C TYR A 106 6.41 -7.77 9.97
N THR A 107 6.93 -7.98 11.17
CA THR A 107 6.33 -8.90 12.16
C THR A 107 6.22 -8.18 13.50
N PRO A 108 5.34 -8.60 14.43
CA PRO A 108 5.30 -8.03 15.78
C PRO A 108 6.66 -8.10 16.46
N LYS A 109 7.40 -9.21 16.31
CA LYS A 109 8.77 -9.36 16.82
C LYS A 109 9.72 -8.30 16.25
N PHE A 110 9.66 -8.04 14.94
CA PHE A 110 10.46 -6.99 14.32
C PHE A 110 10.09 -5.60 14.83
N ILE A 111 8.79 -5.30 14.98
CA ILE A 111 8.32 -4.02 15.55
C ILE A 111 8.78 -3.88 17.00
N GLY A 112 8.76 -4.95 17.80
CA GLY A 112 9.29 -4.97 19.17
C GLY A 112 10.78 -4.65 19.24
N VAL A 113 11.59 -5.19 18.31
CA VAL A 113 13.02 -4.82 18.20
C VAL A 113 13.18 -3.33 17.86
N LEU A 114 12.34 -2.78 16.99
CA LEU A 114 12.39 -1.34 16.67
C LEU A 114 12.00 -0.47 17.87
N ARG A 115 11.01 -0.89 18.66
CA ARG A 115 10.60 -0.20 19.89
C ARG A 115 11.78 -0.03 20.85
N GLN A 116 12.61 -1.06 21.01
CA GLN A 116 13.79 -1.03 21.89
C GLN A 116 14.84 0.02 21.47
N GLN A 117 14.78 0.48 20.20
CA GLN A 117 15.67 1.51 19.65
C GLN A 117 15.01 2.90 19.59
N MET A 118 13.87 3.08 20.25
CA MET A 118 13.08 4.32 20.29
C MET A 118 12.83 4.76 21.74
N ASP A 119 12.96 6.06 22.01
CA ASP A 119 12.58 6.64 23.29
C ASP A 119 11.12 7.12 23.22
N LEU A 120 10.19 6.42 23.87
CA LEU A 120 8.77 6.78 23.85
C LEU A 120 8.44 8.03 24.70
N SER A 121 9.42 8.62 25.36
CA SER A 121 9.33 9.95 25.98
C SER A 121 9.62 11.07 24.96
N ASN A 122 10.32 10.74 23.87
CA ASN A 122 10.62 11.68 22.80
C ASN A 122 9.38 11.88 21.89
N PRO A 123 8.96 13.14 21.64
CA PRO A 123 7.82 13.47 20.79
C PRO A 123 7.79 12.82 19.40
N LEU A 124 8.94 12.78 18.71
CA LEU A 124 9.02 12.23 17.36
C LEU A 124 8.96 10.70 17.39
N ASP A 125 9.72 10.09 18.29
CA ASP A 125 9.82 8.62 18.41
C ASP A 125 8.47 8.01 18.77
N THR A 126 7.75 8.59 19.74
CA THR A 126 6.40 8.11 20.05
C THR A 126 5.45 8.27 18.87
N ALA A 127 5.49 9.39 18.14
CA ALA A 127 4.60 9.57 16.98
C ALA A 127 4.91 8.57 15.86
N VAL A 128 6.19 8.29 15.61
CA VAL A 128 6.64 7.29 14.64
C VAL A 128 6.22 5.89 15.05
N PHE A 129 6.44 5.52 16.32
CA PHE A 129 6.10 4.21 16.84
C PHE A 129 4.58 3.96 16.78
N THR A 130 3.78 4.93 17.23
CA THR A 130 2.32 4.86 17.16
C THR A 130 1.83 4.78 15.71
N CYS A 131 2.39 5.56 14.79
CA CYS A 131 2.04 5.46 13.37
C CYS A 131 2.35 4.07 12.80
N LEU A 132 3.49 3.48 13.18
CA LEU A 132 3.90 2.14 12.75
C LEU A 132 2.93 1.06 13.24
N THR A 133 2.61 1.05 14.54
CA THR A 133 1.67 0.07 15.12
C THR A 133 0.27 0.26 14.56
N THR A 134 -0.23 1.49 14.41
CA THR A 134 -1.53 1.76 13.78
C THR A 134 -1.55 1.26 12.34
N CYS A 135 -0.54 1.55 11.51
CA CYS A 135 -0.49 1.05 10.14
C CYS A 135 -0.50 -0.47 10.08
N PHE A 136 0.23 -1.12 11.00
CA PHE A 136 0.32 -2.58 11.07
C PHE A 136 -1.01 -3.21 11.52
N TYR A 137 -1.57 -2.84 12.67
CA TYR A 137 -2.76 -3.51 13.20
C TYR A 137 -4.07 -3.07 12.55
N ALA A 138 -4.11 -1.88 11.93
CA ALA A 138 -5.24 -1.44 11.12
C ALA A 138 -5.16 -1.89 9.64
N SER A 139 -4.10 -2.64 9.27
CA SER A 139 -3.83 -3.12 7.91
C SER A 139 -3.88 -2.00 6.86
N ALA A 140 -3.38 -0.82 7.24
CA ALA A 140 -3.53 0.40 6.49
C ALA A 140 -2.26 0.74 5.69
N ARG A 141 -2.43 1.59 4.66
CA ARG A 141 -1.28 2.13 3.92
C ARG A 141 -0.68 3.28 4.71
N LEU A 142 0.66 3.30 4.82
CA LEU A 142 1.40 4.38 5.50
C LEU A 142 1.01 5.78 4.99
N SER A 143 0.77 5.94 3.68
CA SER A 143 0.39 7.23 3.09
C SER A 143 -0.98 7.76 3.54
N LYS A 144 -1.76 6.98 4.31
CA LYS A 144 -3.01 7.46 4.95
C LYS A 144 -2.77 8.11 6.30
N PHE A 145 -1.59 7.94 6.85
CA PHE A 145 -1.19 8.35 8.19
C PHE A 145 0.05 9.25 8.20
N THR A 146 0.45 9.71 7.02
CA THR A 146 1.60 10.60 6.85
C THR A 146 1.32 11.59 5.75
N THR A 147 1.86 12.79 5.86
CA THR A 147 1.82 13.80 4.79
C THR A 147 3.03 13.69 3.86
N CYS A 148 2.92 14.22 2.64
CA CYS A 148 4.06 14.29 1.72
C CYS A 148 5.08 15.33 2.20
N THR A 149 4.59 16.53 2.54
CA THR A 149 5.36 17.62 3.12
C THR A 149 4.63 18.20 4.33
N LEU A 150 5.27 19.12 5.06
CA LEU A 150 4.64 19.79 6.19
C LEU A 150 3.45 20.66 5.75
N GLN A 151 3.53 21.26 4.56
CA GLN A 151 2.54 22.19 4.01
C GLN A 151 1.34 21.47 3.37
N THR A 152 1.48 20.19 3.00
CA THR A 152 0.38 19.42 2.38
C THR A 152 -0.73 19.01 3.35
N PHE A 153 -0.58 19.23 4.65
CA PHE A 153 -1.61 18.87 5.62
C PHE A 153 -2.88 19.70 5.41
N HIS A 154 -4.01 19.02 5.32
CA HIS A 154 -5.33 19.65 5.29
C HIS A 154 -6.33 18.77 6.05
N PRO A 155 -7.07 19.30 7.05
CA PRO A 155 -7.97 18.50 7.90
C PRO A 155 -9.07 17.74 7.15
N SER A 156 -9.53 18.23 5.99
CA SER A 156 -10.56 17.55 5.20
C SER A 156 -10.05 16.37 4.36
N THR A 157 -8.73 16.22 4.19
CA THR A 157 -8.13 15.17 3.34
C THR A 157 -7.18 14.26 4.11
N HIS A 158 -6.77 14.67 5.31
CA HIS A 158 -5.83 13.96 6.17
C HIS A 158 -6.46 13.69 7.53
N ILE A 159 -6.07 12.55 8.11
CA ILE A 159 -6.58 12.14 9.41
C ILE A 159 -6.17 13.10 10.52
N THR A 160 -7.14 13.46 11.34
CA THR A 160 -7.03 14.31 12.52
C THR A 160 -7.41 13.54 13.77
N LEU A 161 -7.32 14.19 14.93
CA LEU A 161 -7.79 13.60 16.18
C LEU A 161 -9.32 13.52 16.25
N ARG A 162 -10.07 14.38 15.52
CA ARG A 162 -11.54 14.30 15.43
C ARG A 162 -12.05 13.02 14.78
N ASP A 163 -11.22 12.42 13.94
CA ASP A 163 -11.54 11.18 13.23
C ASP A 163 -11.33 9.93 14.12
N LEU A 164 -10.85 10.10 15.35
CA LEU A 164 -10.69 9.04 16.34
C LEU A 164 -12.00 8.85 17.12
N SER A 165 -12.54 7.64 17.04
CA SER A 165 -13.68 7.21 17.83
C SER A 165 -13.44 5.83 18.46
N TYR A 166 -14.34 5.45 19.36
CA TYR A 166 -14.29 4.16 20.02
C TYR A 166 -15.62 3.44 19.85
N ASN A 167 -15.55 2.13 19.62
CA ASN A 167 -16.69 1.25 19.57
C ASN A 167 -16.48 0.10 20.57
N GLN A 168 -17.49 -0.76 20.76
CA GLN A 168 -17.39 -1.95 21.59
C GLN A 168 -18.03 -3.14 20.87
N ASP A 169 -17.42 -4.31 21.01
CA ASP A 169 -18.05 -5.55 20.57
C ASP A 169 -19.07 -6.05 21.61
N ARG A 170 -19.78 -7.15 21.27
CA ARG A 170 -20.73 -7.82 22.18
C ARG A 170 -20.13 -8.29 23.50
N ASN A 171 -18.82 -8.47 23.56
CA ASN A 171 -18.07 -8.92 24.72
C ASN A 171 -17.39 -7.75 25.46
N ARG A 172 -17.75 -6.50 25.12
CA ARG A 172 -17.22 -5.24 25.69
C ARG A 172 -15.73 -5.01 25.42
N HIS A 173 -15.16 -5.67 24.42
CA HIS A 173 -13.82 -5.32 23.94
C HIS A 173 -13.88 -3.96 23.25
N LYS A 174 -13.06 -3.03 23.73
CA LYS A 174 -12.94 -1.70 23.14
C LYS A 174 -12.26 -1.80 21.78
N VAL A 175 -12.93 -1.28 20.75
CA VAL A 175 -12.42 -1.15 19.39
C VAL A 175 -12.04 0.30 19.18
N THR A 176 -10.80 0.56 18.77
CA THR A 176 -10.39 1.89 18.32
C THR A 176 -10.68 2.01 16.83
N VAL A 177 -11.38 3.07 16.45
CA VAL A 177 -11.79 3.34 15.06
C VAL A 177 -11.20 4.67 14.63
N LEU A 178 -10.63 4.67 13.44
CA LEU A 178 -10.07 5.84 12.77
C LEU A 178 -10.76 6.00 11.41
N HIS A 179 -11.53 7.09 11.26
CA HIS A 179 -12.19 7.40 10.01
C HIS A 179 -11.21 8.09 9.04
N LEU A 180 -10.87 7.47 7.91
CA LEU A 180 -9.98 8.12 6.93
C LEU A 180 -10.79 9.06 6.03
N PRO A 181 -10.56 10.39 6.03
CA PRO A 181 -11.43 11.34 5.32
C PRO A 181 -11.44 11.16 3.80
N LYS A 182 -10.32 10.69 3.22
CA LYS A 182 -10.22 10.45 1.77
C LYS A 182 -9.49 9.17 1.45
N THR A 183 -10.08 8.32 0.61
CA THR A 183 -9.40 7.14 0.04
C THR A 183 -9.49 7.11 -1.47
N LYS A 184 -8.53 6.41 -2.12
CA LYS A 184 -8.49 6.31 -3.59
C LYS A 184 -9.78 5.71 -4.17
N MET A 185 -10.47 4.85 -3.43
CA MET A 185 -11.64 4.11 -3.94
C MET A 185 -12.97 4.65 -3.42
N ALA A 186 -13.01 5.21 -2.21
CA ALA A 186 -14.24 5.73 -1.62
C ALA A 186 -14.40 7.26 -1.79
N GLY A 187 -13.45 7.93 -2.44
CA GLY A 187 -13.49 9.38 -2.58
C GLY A 187 -13.56 10.07 -1.22
N ILE A 188 -14.54 10.97 -1.08
CA ILE A 188 -14.77 11.85 0.09
C ILE A 188 -15.57 11.14 1.20
N GLU A 189 -16.28 10.05 0.91
CA GLU A 189 -16.99 9.27 1.96
C GLU A 189 -16.02 8.60 2.95
N GLY A 190 -14.75 8.52 2.59
CA GLY A 190 -13.74 7.93 3.45
C GLY A 190 -13.92 6.43 3.66
N LYS A 191 -13.13 5.87 4.58
CA LYS A 191 -13.30 4.49 5.08
C LYS A 191 -12.70 4.37 6.47
N ASP A 192 -13.32 3.54 7.30
CA ASP A 192 -12.81 3.25 8.62
C ASP A 192 -11.64 2.26 8.58
N VAL A 193 -10.70 2.50 9.47
CA VAL A 193 -9.71 1.50 9.89
C VAL A 193 -9.84 1.32 11.39
N TYR A 194 -9.57 0.11 11.86
CA TYR A 194 -9.80 -0.21 13.25
C TYR A 194 -8.86 -1.31 13.73
N TRP A 195 -8.66 -1.32 15.04
CA TRP A 195 -7.96 -2.36 15.76
C TRP A 195 -8.57 -2.54 17.15
N VAL A 196 -8.24 -3.68 17.74
CA VAL A 196 -8.46 -3.96 19.16
C VAL A 196 -7.11 -4.02 19.85
N SER A 197 -7.10 -3.88 21.17
CA SER A 197 -5.87 -4.04 21.96
C SER A 197 -5.20 -5.37 21.67
N GLN A 198 -3.87 -5.35 21.66
CA GLN A 198 -3.00 -6.48 21.41
C GLN A 198 -2.19 -6.78 22.66
N GLU A 199 -1.65 -7.98 22.75
CA GLU A 199 -0.72 -8.34 23.81
C GLU A 199 0.69 -7.84 23.50
N GLY A 200 1.39 -7.39 24.55
CA GLY A 200 2.79 -7.03 24.51
C GLY A 200 3.10 -5.61 24.02
N ASP A 201 4.38 -5.39 23.77
CA ASP A 201 4.98 -4.08 23.54
C ASP A 201 4.59 -3.40 22.22
N THR A 202 3.93 -4.11 21.33
CA THR A 202 3.51 -3.57 20.03
C THR A 202 2.05 -3.15 20.01
N ASP A 203 1.38 -3.12 21.17
CA ASP A 203 -0.03 -2.75 21.26
C ASP A 203 -0.31 -1.33 20.71
N PRO A 204 -1.09 -1.22 19.63
CA PRO A 204 -1.44 0.07 19.04
C PRO A 204 -2.29 0.94 19.96
N THR A 205 -3.07 0.35 20.87
CA THR A 205 -3.90 1.12 21.82
C THR A 205 -3.02 1.83 22.84
N HIS A 206 -2.09 1.11 23.47
CA HIS A 206 -1.13 1.68 24.41
C HIS A 206 -0.20 2.70 23.73
N ALA A 207 0.29 2.39 22.52
CA ALA A 207 1.09 3.33 21.74
C ALA A 207 0.32 4.63 21.43
N LEU A 208 -0.96 4.55 21.07
CA LEU A 208 -1.79 5.72 20.81
C LEU A 208 -1.99 6.56 22.07
N GLN A 209 -2.31 5.94 23.19
CA GLN A 209 -2.45 6.63 24.48
C GLN A 209 -1.16 7.36 24.87
N ASN A 210 0.01 6.73 24.71
CA ASN A 210 1.29 7.36 24.99
C ASN A 210 1.54 8.59 24.09
N HIS A 211 1.27 8.46 22.79
CA HIS A 211 1.41 9.56 21.84
C HIS A 211 0.51 10.75 22.21
N LEU A 212 -0.76 10.50 22.54
CA LEU A 212 -1.68 11.56 22.95
C LEU A 212 -1.21 12.26 24.23
N ARG A 213 -0.63 11.52 25.17
CA ARG A 213 -0.08 12.07 26.42
C ARG A 213 1.21 12.89 26.22
N VAL A 214 2.11 12.44 25.35
CA VAL A 214 3.43 13.07 25.15
C VAL A 214 3.34 14.27 24.20
N ASN A 215 2.57 14.12 23.11
CA ASN A 215 2.46 15.15 22.08
C ASN A 215 1.29 16.10 22.30
N CYS A 216 0.20 15.68 22.93
CA CYS A 216 -1.01 16.49 23.13
C CYS A 216 -1.44 17.25 21.85
N PRO A 217 -1.67 16.56 20.72
CA PRO A 217 -2.10 17.23 19.49
C PRO A 217 -3.49 17.85 19.67
N SER A 218 -3.75 19.00 19.04
CA SER A 218 -5.10 19.58 19.03
C SER A 218 -6.05 18.75 18.17
N GLU A 219 -7.37 18.90 18.39
CA GLU A 219 -8.39 18.19 17.61
C GLU A 219 -8.25 18.34 16.09
N ALA A 220 -7.90 19.55 15.64
CA ALA A 220 -7.73 19.88 14.23
C ALA A 220 -6.34 19.53 13.67
N SER A 221 -5.40 19.11 14.53
CA SER A 221 -4.06 18.69 14.10
C SER A 221 -4.10 17.30 13.51
N HIS A 222 -3.09 16.99 12.67
CA HIS A 222 -2.86 15.64 12.19
C HIS A 222 -2.75 14.65 13.36
N LEU A 223 -3.36 13.46 13.25
CA LEU A 223 -3.41 12.48 14.35
C LEU A 223 -2.02 12.17 14.94
N PHE A 224 -1.03 11.97 14.07
CA PHE A 224 0.37 11.73 14.46
C PHE A 224 1.24 12.99 14.45
N ALA A 225 0.65 14.16 14.69
CA ALA A 225 1.45 15.38 14.85
C ALA A 225 2.33 15.29 16.10
N TYR A 226 3.60 15.67 15.97
CA TYR A 226 4.56 15.65 17.07
C TYR A 226 5.02 17.05 17.43
N ARG A 227 5.31 17.26 18.72
CA ARG A 227 5.72 18.54 19.26
C ARG A 227 7.18 18.84 18.95
N VAL A 228 7.44 19.99 18.36
CA VAL A 228 8.77 20.57 18.14
C VAL A 228 8.78 21.96 18.74
N LYS A 229 9.48 22.14 19.86
CA LYS A 229 9.42 23.36 20.69
C LYS A 229 7.96 23.66 21.08
N HIS A 230 7.39 24.74 20.56
CA HIS A 230 6.01 25.17 20.85
C HIS A 230 5.01 24.86 19.73
N LEU A 231 5.43 24.15 18.68
CA LEU A 231 4.59 23.88 17.51
C LEU A 231 4.39 22.38 17.29
N HIS A 232 3.23 22.00 16.76
CA HIS A 232 2.96 20.64 16.30
C HIS A 232 3.22 20.53 14.81
N LYS A 233 3.99 19.51 14.41
CA LYS A 233 4.27 19.23 13.00
C LYS A 233 3.60 17.92 12.60
N PRO A 234 2.87 17.86 11.46
CA PRO A 234 2.37 16.60 10.95
C PRO A 234 3.54 15.66 10.62
N LEU A 235 3.33 14.37 10.84
CA LEU A 235 4.34 13.36 10.53
C LEU A 235 4.41 13.16 9.01
N THR A 236 5.55 13.52 8.42
CA THR A 236 5.78 13.28 6.99
C THR A 236 6.26 11.85 6.74
N LYS A 237 5.96 11.32 5.56
CA LYS A 237 6.40 9.98 5.15
C LYS A 237 7.93 9.86 5.18
N THR A 238 8.64 10.90 4.74
CA THR A 238 10.10 10.96 4.74
C THR A 238 10.65 10.88 6.15
N LYS A 239 10.10 11.67 7.10
CA LYS A 239 10.57 11.68 8.48
C LYS A 239 10.30 10.34 9.18
N PHE A 240 9.13 9.75 8.92
CA PHE A 240 8.81 8.40 9.39
C PHE A 240 9.85 7.37 8.91
N LEU A 241 10.11 7.32 7.60
CA LEU A 241 11.04 6.35 7.02
C LEU A 241 12.48 6.58 7.48
N GLU A 242 12.91 7.84 7.62
CA GLU A 242 14.22 8.20 8.17
C GLU A 242 14.38 7.67 9.61
N ARG A 243 13.39 7.91 10.47
CA ARG A 243 13.48 7.50 11.88
C ARG A 243 13.41 5.99 12.06
N VAL A 244 12.53 5.32 11.32
CA VAL A 244 12.47 3.85 11.28
C VAL A 244 13.78 3.28 10.75
N GLY A 245 14.36 3.87 9.69
CA GLY A 245 15.66 3.46 9.16
C GLY A 245 16.78 3.54 10.19
N LYS A 246 16.81 4.62 10.98
CA LYS A 246 17.76 4.76 12.11
C LYS A 246 17.59 3.66 13.17
N ALA A 247 16.34 3.35 13.55
CA ALA A 247 16.06 2.27 14.51
C ALA A 247 16.47 0.90 13.95
N VAL A 248 16.19 0.64 12.67
CA VAL A 248 16.57 -0.60 11.98
C VAL A 248 18.09 -0.78 11.96
N HIS A 249 18.83 0.28 11.63
CA HIS A 249 20.28 0.26 11.62
C HIS A 249 20.86 0.03 13.03
N ALA A 250 20.34 0.72 14.04
CA ALA A 250 20.75 0.53 15.44
C ALA A 250 20.51 -0.91 15.93
N ALA A 251 19.46 -1.57 15.41
CA ALA A 251 19.17 -2.97 15.69
C ALA A 251 19.99 -3.99 14.88
N GLY A 252 20.90 -3.54 13.99
CA GLY A 252 21.67 -4.43 13.11
C GLY A 252 20.81 -5.23 12.12
N ARG A 253 19.68 -4.67 11.66
CA ARG A 253 18.74 -5.32 10.74
C ARG A 253 18.74 -4.65 9.36
N GLU A 254 18.23 -5.36 8.35
CA GLU A 254 18.05 -4.78 7.01
C GLU A 254 16.81 -3.86 6.93
N PRO A 255 16.90 -2.71 6.23
CA PRO A 255 15.79 -1.78 6.06
C PRO A 255 14.63 -2.39 5.27
N LEU A 256 13.43 -2.26 5.82
CA LEU A 256 12.19 -2.68 5.18
C LEU A 256 11.44 -1.47 4.59
N GLN A 257 10.81 -1.67 3.43
CA GLN A 257 10.03 -0.62 2.77
C GLN A 257 8.70 -0.39 3.51
N GLY A 258 8.17 0.84 3.50
CA GLY A 258 6.88 1.13 4.18
C GLY A 258 5.71 0.27 3.69
N HIS A 259 5.72 -0.21 2.43
CA HIS A 259 4.72 -1.14 1.93
C HIS A 259 4.78 -2.53 2.60
N SER A 260 5.95 -2.93 3.11
CA SER A 260 6.13 -4.17 3.88
C SER A 260 5.34 -4.21 5.18
N ILE A 261 4.94 -3.06 5.72
CA ILE A 261 4.11 -2.99 6.93
C ILE A 261 2.77 -3.68 6.68
N ARG A 262 2.11 -3.32 5.57
CA ARG A 262 0.81 -3.88 5.21
C ARG A 262 0.90 -5.33 4.74
N ILE A 263 1.99 -5.73 4.09
CA ILE A 263 2.29 -7.15 3.81
C ILE A 263 2.40 -7.94 5.12
N GLY A 264 3.17 -7.41 6.08
CA GLY A 264 3.34 -8.01 7.39
C GLY A 264 2.05 -8.15 8.17
N SER A 265 1.22 -7.11 8.16
CA SER A 265 -0.12 -7.13 8.75
C SER A 265 -0.99 -8.24 8.16
N THR A 266 -1.05 -8.36 6.83
CA THR A 266 -1.79 -9.44 6.17
C THR A 266 -1.29 -10.80 6.62
N LEU A 267 0.02 -11.03 6.60
CA LEU A 267 0.61 -12.28 7.02
C LEU A 267 0.26 -12.60 8.48
N GLU A 268 0.43 -11.63 9.39
CA GLU A 268 0.13 -11.80 10.82
C GLU A 268 -1.31 -12.23 11.07
N TYR A 269 -2.29 -11.55 10.48
CA TYR A 269 -3.70 -11.89 10.68
C TYR A 269 -4.07 -13.23 10.04
N LEU A 270 -3.51 -13.58 8.88
CA LEU A 270 -3.70 -14.90 8.29
C LEU A 270 -3.10 -16.02 9.16
N LEU A 271 -1.93 -15.79 9.77
CA LEU A 271 -1.32 -16.75 10.71
C LEU A 271 -2.12 -16.90 12.01
N ARG A 272 -2.92 -15.88 12.38
CA ARG A 272 -3.90 -15.95 13.48
C ARG A 272 -5.23 -16.60 13.07
N GLY A 273 -5.32 -17.15 11.86
CA GLY A 273 -6.50 -17.86 11.37
C GLY A 273 -7.62 -16.95 10.85
N VAL A 274 -7.37 -15.66 10.61
CA VAL A 274 -8.38 -14.78 9.99
C VAL A 274 -8.63 -15.26 8.55
N PRO A 275 -9.89 -15.55 8.15
CA PRO A 275 -10.19 -15.98 6.80
C PRO A 275 -9.83 -14.93 5.74
N PHE A 276 -9.56 -15.38 4.51
CA PHE A 276 -9.14 -14.52 3.40
C PHE A 276 -10.13 -13.38 3.15
N ASP A 277 -11.44 -13.65 3.13
CA ASP A 277 -12.43 -12.61 2.85
C ASP A 277 -12.59 -11.60 4.00
N MET A 278 -12.43 -12.06 5.25
CA MET A 278 -12.35 -11.16 6.41
C MET A 278 -11.10 -10.28 6.34
N MET A 279 -9.97 -10.84 5.92
CA MET A 279 -8.74 -10.07 5.73
C MET A 279 -8.86 -9.08 4.56
N LYS A 280 -9.51 -9.48 3.45
CA LYS A 280 -9.85 -8.58 2.33
C LYS A 280 -10.68 -7.39 2.82
N ALA A 281 -11.70 -7.65 3.61
CA ALA A 281 -12.55 -6.62 4.21
C ALA A 281 -11.75 -5.70 5.15
N LYS A 282 -10.99 -6.27 6.10
CA LYS A 282 -10.16 -5.52 7.05
C LYS A 282 -9.15 -4.60 6.37
N GLY A 283 -8.49 -5.09 5.33
CA GLY A 283 -7.55 -4.28 4.58
C GLY A 283 -8.20 -3.36 3.55
N ARG A 284 -9.49 -3.49 3.25
CA ARG A 284 -10.20 -2.72 2.21
C ARG A 284 -9.63 -2.96 0.82
N TRP A 285 -9.44 -4.23 0.45
CA TRP A 285 -9.09 -4.60 -0.93
C TRP A 285 -10.34 -4.86 -1.76
N ALA A 286 -10.40 -4.26 -2.94
CA ALA A 286 -11.33 -4.64 -3.99
C ALA A 286 -10.63 -5.64 -4.92
N GLY A 287 -11.25 -6.81 -5.15
CA GLY A 287 -10.75 -7.85 -6.05
C GLY A 287 -9.37 -8.42 -5.70
N ASP A 288 -8.61 -8.79 -6.73
CA ASP A 288 -7.39 -9.61 -6.62
C ASP A 288 -6.14 -8.85 -6.15
N ALA A 289 -6.25 -7.54 -5.91
CA ALA A 289 -5.14 -6.74 -5.37
C ALA A 289 -4.64 -7.27 -4.01
N PHE A 290 -5.47 -8.06 -3.31
CA PHE A 290 -5.12 -8.79 -2.10
C PHE A 290 -4.00 -9.84 -2.33
N LEU A 291 -3.99 -10.53 -3.47
CA LEU A 291 -3.02 -11.59 -3.77
C LEU A 291 -1.58 -11.07 -3.75
N LEU A 292 -1.36 -9.80 -4.11
CA LEU A 292 -0.06 -9.14 -4.04
C LEU A 292 0.52 -9.03 -2.63
N TYR A 293 -0.33 -9.16 -1.60
CA TYR A 293 0.06 -9.07 -0.20
C TYR A 293 0.27 -10.45 0.44
N LEU A 294 -0.06 -11.53 -0.27
CA LEU A 294 0.24 -12.88 0.18
C LEU A 294 1.73 -13.13 -0.01
N GLN A 295 2.42 -13.28 1.11
CA GLN A 295 3.80 -13.74 1.13
C GLN A 295 3.93 -14.93 2.04
N LYS A 296 4.84 -15.85 1.71
CA LYS A 296 5.02 -17.13 2.42
C LYS A 296 3.76 -18.01 2.40
N HIS A 297 3.19 -18.22 1.20
CA HIS A 297 2.02 -19.10 0.99
C HIS A 297 2.14 -20.44 1.73
N VAL A 298 3.31 -21.08 1.69
CA VAL A 298 3.58 -22.36 2.37
C VAL A 298 3.25 -22.30 3.86
N VAL A 299 3.63 -21.22 4.56
CA VAL A 299 3.37 -21.08 6.01
C VAL A 299 1.90 -20.75 6.28
N ILE A 300 1.26 -19.97 5.41
CA ILE A 300 -0.17 -19.65 5.52
C ILE A 300 -1.02 -20.91 5.33
N ILE A 301 -0.67 -21.78 4.38
CA ILE A 301 -1.44 -23.00 4.08
C ILE A 301 -1.06 -24.18 4.98
N ALA A 302 0.11 -24.17 5.62
CA ALA A 302 0.63 -25.28 6.41
C ALA A 302 -0.38 -25.85 7.42
N PRO A 303 -1.14 -25.03 8.21
CA PRO A 303 -2.14 -25.56 9.14
C PRO A 303 -3.28 -26.36 8.49
N TYR A 304 -3.51 -26.15 7.19
CA TYR A 304 -4.63 -26.75 6.43
C TYR A 304 -4.22 -28.01 5.66
N ILE A 305 -2.92 -28.20 5.42
CA ILE A 305 -2.38 -29.33 4.65
C ILE A 305 -1.64 -30.35 5.53
N GLN A 306 -1.78 -30.23 6.85
CA GLN A 306 -1.29 -31.21 7.82
C GLN A 306 -2.14 -32.50 7.75
N ALA A 307 -1.52 -33.64 8.08
CA ALA A 307 -2.19 -34.94 8.14
C ALA A 307 -3.40 -34.92 9.11
N VAL A 308 -3.33 -34.11 10.16
CA VAL A 308 -4.44 -33.76 11.04
C VAL A 308 -4.49 -32.22 11.12
N PRO A 309 -5.37 -31.55 10.35
CA PRO A 309 -5.43 -30.10 10.35
C PRO A 309 -5.76 -29.55 11.74
N ALA A 310 -4.94 -28.65 12.28
CA ALA A 310 -5.16 -28.05 13.59
C ALA A 310 -6.48 -27.24 13.70
N VAL A 311 -7.13 -26.95 12.57
CA VAL A 311 -8.32 -26.08 12.46
C VAL A 311 -9.64 -26.90 12.42
N HIS A 312 -9.62 -28.21 12.66
CA HIS A 312 -10.69 -29.08 12.17
C HIS A 312 -11.96 -29.18 13.03
N ASP A 313 -11.90 -29.22 14.37
CA ASP A 313 -13.11 -29.66 15.09
C ASP A 313 -14.22 -28.61 15.19
N THR A 314 -13.89 -27.35 15.44
CA THR A 314 -14.91 -26.31 15.66
C THR A 314 -15.40 -25.67 14.36
N PHE A 315 -14.58 -25.64 13.31
CA PHE A 315 -14.88 -24.91 12.07
C PHE A 315 -15.65 -25.77 11.04
N ILE A 316 -15.36 -27.07 10.95
CA ILE A 316 -16.04 -28.00 10.04
C ILE A 316 -17.52 -28.15 10.42
N ARG A 317 -17.83 -28.21 11.73
CA ARG A 317 -19.21 -28.36 12.22
C ARG A 317 -20.16 -27.24 11.81
N TYR A 318 -19.65 -26.03 11.52
CA TYR A 318 -20.48 -24.86 11.22
C TYR A 318 -20.48 -24.42 9.76
N THR A 319 -19.57 -24.93 8.91
CA THR A 319 -19.40 -24.39 7.54
C THR A 319 -19.62 -25.40 6.42
N MET A 320 -19.68 -26.71 6.71
CA MET A 320 -20.04 -27.71 5.71
C MET A 320 -21.28 -28.49 6.19
N PRO A 321 -22.45 -28.36 5.53
CA PRO A 321 -23.56 -29.26 5.82
C PRO A 321 -23.15 -30.69 5.44
N PRO A 322 -23.61 -31.72 6.18
CA PRO A 322 -23.23 -33.09 5.91
C PRO A 322 -23.56 -33.47 4.46
N PRO A 323 -22.72 -34.29 3.81
CA PRO A 323 -23.01 -34.80 2.48
C PRO A 323 -24.35 -35.54 2.53
N ARG A 324 -25.26 -35.15 1.63
CA ARG A 324 -26.57 -35.81 1.47
C ARG A 324 -26.41 -37.17 0.85
#